data_AF-A0A537BYC2-F1
#
_entry.id   AF-A0A537BYC2-F1
#
_cell.length_a   1.000
_cell.length_b   1.000
_cell.length_c   1.000
_cell.angle_alpha   90.00
_cell.angle_beta   90.00
_cell.angle_gamma   90.00
#
_symmetry.space_group_name_H-M   'P 1'
#
loop_
_entity.id
_entity.type
_entity.pdbx_description
1 polymer ?
#
loop_
_entity_poly.entity_id
_entity_poly.type
_entity_poly.pdbx_seq_one_letter_code
_entity_poly.pdbx_strand_id
1 'polypeptide(L)'
;MAYAYLQLGKDREARRVIDELRAVTKLSGARSYGADTGRLAPASRYVLERAAWTEAANLAVPPDLYTYAEAIPRFTRALGAAKTGNPAMAKEEIERLQALSKSAENSYWGEQIQVLVLAASAWRAHAESRKDDALKFMRAAADLEDSTEKHVSMENRLYPMREMLGDLLRELGQPAAALQAYEASLHVAQNRLRGFYGAAKAAQASGDRVKARAYFEKLAALAGNADPERAELGEAKAFLLAQR
;
A
#
# COMPACT_ATOMS: atom_id res chain seq x y z
N MET A 1 9.08 12.99 4.74
CA MET A 1 8.33 14.10 4.11
C MET A 1 7.28 13.65 3.09
N ALA A 2 7.64 13.06 1.93
CA ALA A 2 6.67 12.68 0.89
C ALA A 2 5.50 11.83 1.41
N TYR A 3 5.78 10.84 2.26
CA TYR A 3 4.75 9.98 2.83
C TYR A 3 3.74 10.73 3.72
N ALA A 4 4.20 11.70 4.52
CA ALA A 4 3.29 12.50 5.35
C ALA A 4 2.35 13.35 4.48
N TYR A 5 2.87 13.94 3.39
CA TYR A 5 2.03 14.66 2.44
C TYR A 5 0.96 13.76 1.81
N LEU A 6 1.30 12.52 1.44
CA LEU A 6 0.31 11.56 0.93
C LEU A 6 -0.81 11.27 1.94
N GLN A 7 -0.49 11.15 3.24
CA GLN A 7 -1.50 10.92 4.28
C GLN A 7 -2.38 12.16 4.54
N LEU A 8 -1.90 13.35 4.19
CA LEU A 8 -2.67 14.60 4.25
C LEU A 8 -3.41 14.90 2.93
N GLY A 9 -3.35 14.00 1.93
CA GLY A 9 -3.95 14.21 0.60
C GLY A 9 -3.25 15.29 -0.24
N LYS A 10 -2.00 15.62 0.07
CA LYS A 10 -1.16 16.64 -0.59
C LYS A 10 -0.27 15.99 -1.65
N ASP A 11 -0.88 15.52 -2.72
CA ASP A 11 -0.20 14.77 -3.77
C ASP A 11 0.82 15.64 -4.51
N ARG A 12 0.55 16.93 -4.71
CA ARG A 12 1.47 17.86 -5.38
C ARG A 12 2.77 18.04 -4.60
N GLU A 13 2.69 18.23 -3.29
CA GLU A 13 3.85 18.33 -2.40
C GLU A 13 4.60 17.00 -2.31
N ALA A 14 3.88 15.87 -2.27
CA ALA A 14 4.50 14.55 -2.32
C ALA A 14 5.28 14.34 -3.62
N ARG A 15 4.70 14.71 -4.77
CA ARG A 15 5.36 14.66 -6.10
C ARG A 15 6.62 15.51 -6.11
N ARG A 16 6.55 16.75 -5.62
CA ARG A 16 7.71 17.65 -5.55
C ARG A 16 8.88 17.02 -4.81
N VAL A 17 8.65 16.45 -3.62
CA VAL A 17 9.71 15.78 -2.84
C VAL A 17 10.31 14.59 -3.60
N ILE A 18 9.50 13.85 -4.35
CA ILE A 18 9.97 12.71 -5.15
C ILE A 18 10.83 13.17 -6.32
N ASP A 19 10.45 14.25 -6.99
CA ASP A 19 11.22 14.80 -8.10
C ASP A 19 12.55 15.41 -7.61
N GLU A 20 12.53 16.10 -6.46
CA GLU A 20 13.75 16.56 -5.78
C GLU A 20 14.68 15.38 -5.43
N LEU A 21 14.13 14.29 -4.88
CA LEU A 21 14.89 13.08 -4.57
C LEU A 21 15.47 12.41 -5.81
N ARG A 22 14.73 12.41 -6.93
CA ARG A 22 15.21 11.86 -8.22
C ARG A 22 16.37 12.68 -8.78
N ALA A 23 16.37 13.99 -8.56
CA ALA A 23 17.44 14.88 -9.00
C ALA A 23 18.75 14.70 -8.20
N VAL A 24 18.70 14.02 -7.05
CA VAL A 24 19.90 13.68 -6.28
C VAL A 24 20.70 12.59 -7.00
N THR A 25 21.81 12.98 -7.60
CA THR A 25 22.71 12.07 -8.35
C THR A 25 23.89 11.57 -7.52
N LYS A 26 24.17 12.18 -6.37
CA LYS A 26 25.23 11.78 -5.44
C LYS A 26 24.68 11.76 -4.02
N LEU A 27 24.64 10.58 -3.41
CA LEU A 27 24.45 10.42 -1.98
C LEU A 27 25.84 10.32 -1.34
N SER A 28 26.09 11.16 -0.34
CA SER A 28 27.33 11.09 0.45
C SER A 28 27.27 9.92 1.42
N GLY A 29 28.35 9.11 1.46
CA GLY A 29 28.49 7.99 2.39
C GLY A 29 28.46 6.62 1.71
N ALA A 30 28.69 5.57 2.51
CA ALA A 30 28.59 4.19 2.04
C ALA A 30 27.14 3.84 1.71
N ARG A 31 26.96 2.96 0.72
CA ARG A 31 25.65 2.39 0.39
C ARG A 31 25.07 1.69 1.62
N SER A 32 23.78 1.89 1.87
CA SER A 32 23.06 1.26 2.98
C SER A 32 21.62 0.94 2.57
N TYR A 33 20.98 0.01 3.28
CA TYR A 33 19.54 -0.25 3.09
C TYR A 33 18.71 1.02 3.27
N GLY A 34 19.03 1.86 4.24
CA GLY A 34 18.30 3.11 4.47
C GLY A 34 18.37 4.06 3.28
N ALA A 35 19.56 4.16 2.66
CA ALA A 35 19.74 4.98 1.45
C ALA A 35 18.96 4.42 0.25
N ASP A 36 19.09 3.13 -0.05
CA ASP A 36 18.41 2.51 -1.19
C ASP A 36 16.88 2.51 -1.00
N THR A 37 16.39 2.02 0.14
CA THR A 37 14.94 2.01 0.43
C THR A 37 14.36 3.42 0.52
N GLY A 38 15.09 4.38 1.10
CA GLY A 38 14.71 5.80 1.14
C GLY A 38 14.61 6.43 -0.24
N ARG A 39 15.38 5.94 -1.23
CA ARG A 39 15.30 6.36 -2.63
C ARG A 39 14.10 5.76 -3.36
N LEU A 40 13.77 4.50 -3.09
CA LEU A 40 12.73 3.76 -3.84
C LEU A 40 11.32 3.88 -3.23
N ALA A 41 11.20 3.86 -1.90
CA ALA A 41 9.92 3.85 -1.21
C ALA A 41 9.03 5.08 -1.51
N PRO A 42 9.55 6.32 -1.64
CA PRO A 42 8.70 7.47 -1.92
C PRO A 42 7.92 7.36 -3.24
N ALA A 43 8.59 6.93 -4.33
CA ALA A 43 7.94 6.78 -5.63
C ALA A 43 6.92 5.62 -5.63
N SER A 44 7.23 4.50 -4.97
CA SER A 44 6.28 3.40 -4.79
C SER A 44 5.06 3.81 -3.97
N ARG A 45 5.26 4.49 -2.84
CA ARG A 45 4.14 5.01 -2.03
C ARG A 45 3.26 5.96 -2.81
N TYR A 46 3.85 6.83 -3.61
CA TYR A 46 3.11 7.83 -4.37
C TYR A 46 2.10 7.23 -5.35
N VAL A 47 2.43 6.10 -5.98
CA VAL A 47 1.50 5.41 -6.87
C VAL A 47 0.53 4.51 -6.11
N LEU A 48 0.97 3.86 -5.03
CA LEU A 48 0.13 2.99 -4.20
C LEU A 48 -0.93 3.78 -3.40
N GLU A 49 -0.53 4.88 -2.77
CA GLU A 49 -1.39 5.71 -1.90
C GLU A 49 -2.45 6.53 -2.70
N ARG A 50 -2.30 6.60 -4.02
CA ARG A 50 -3.27 7.20 -4.95
C ARG A 50 -4.02 6.15 -5.77
N ALA A 51 -3.78 4.86 -5.52
CA ALA A 51 -4.32 3.77 -6.34
C ALA A 51 -4.07 3.97 -7.86
N ALA A 52 -2.93 4.58 -8.21
CA ALA A 52 -2.56 4.89 -9.59
C ALA A 52 -1.97 3.64 -10.28
N TRP A 53 -2.80 2.61 -10.47
CA TRP A 53 -2.35 1.25 -10.83
C TRP A 53 -1.59 1.18 -12.16
N THR A 54 -2.00 1.98 -13.15
CA THR A 54 -1.28 2.08 -14.43
C THR A 54 0.12 2.70 -14.25
N GLU A 55 0.26 3.73 -13.42
CA GLU A 55 1.58 4.29 -13.07
C GLU A 55 2.41 3.25 -12.28
N ALA A 56 1.76 2.52 -11.36
CA ALA A 56 2.40 1.50 -10.54
C ALA A 56 3.00 0.36 -11.38
N ALA A 57 2.27 -0.13 -12.39
CA ALA A 57 2.75 -1.16 -13.31
C ALA A 57 4.01 -0.72 -14.09
N ASN A 58 4.16 0.58 -14.35
CA ASN A 58 5.25 1.14 -15.13
C ASN A 58 6.38 1.77 -14.28
N LEU A 59 6.38 1.54 -12.96
CA LEU A 59 7.39 2.12 -12.08
C LEU A 59 8.79 1.58 -12.41
N ALA A 60 9.79 2.44 -12.45
CA ALA A 60 11.17 2.04 -12.73
C ALA A 60 11.75 1.16 -11.60
N VAL A 61 12.55 0.15 -11.99
CA VAL A 61 13.35 -0.69 -11.07
C VAL A 61 14.83 -0.49 -11.42
N PRO A 62 15.55 0.41 -10.72
CA PRO A 62 16.98 0.59 -10.93
C PRO A 62 17.77 -0.69 -10.62
N PRO A 63 18.90 -0.93 -11.30
CA PRO A 63 19.81 -2.02 -10.96
C PRO A 63 20.61 -1.71 -9.67
N ASP A 64 21.36 -2.70 -9.20
CA ASP A 64 22.36 -2.57 -8.13
C ASP A 64 21.79 -2.07 -6.80
N LEU A 65 20.65 -2.63 -6.37
CA LEU A 65 19.96 -2.30 -5.13
C LEU A 65 20.06 -3.43 -4.09
N TYR A 66 19.92 -3.08 -2.80
CA TYR A 66 19.77 -4.11 -1.76
C TYR A 66 18.47 -4.87 -2.02
N THR A 67 18.41 -6.17 -1.68
CA THR A 67 17.29 -7.01 -2.14
C THR A 67 15.91 -6.45 -1.77
N TYR A 68 15.73 -5.95 -0.54
CA TYR A 68 14.48 -5.33 -0.11
C TYR A 68 14.19 -4.01 -0.83
N ALA A 69 15.22 -3.21 -1.11
CA ALA A 69 15.05 -1.96 -1.86
C ALA A 69 14.62 -2.21 -3.31
N GLU A 70 15.11 -3.28 -3.94
CA GLU A 70 14.67 -3.74 -5.25
C GLU A 70 13.23 -4.33 -5.19
N ALA A 71 12.90 -5.04 -4.12
CA ALA A 71 11.59 -5.65 -3.94
C ALA A 71 10.45 -4.61 -3.89
N ILE A 72 10.69 -3.42 -3.34
CA ILE A 72 9.69 -2.34 -3.22
C ILE A 72 9.05 -1.95 -4.57
N PRO A 73 9.80 -1.50 -5.60
CA PRO A 73 9.22 -1.16 -6.89
C PRO A 73 8.71 -2.40 -7.64
N ARG A 74 9.31 -3.58 -7.47
CA ARG A 74 8.80 -4.84 -8.07
C ARG A 74 7.43 -5.23 -7.55
N PHE A 75 7.24 -5.19 -6.23
CA PHE A 75 5.94 -5.38 -5.59
C PHE A 75 4.91 -4.37 -6.10
N THR A 76 5.31 -3.11 -6.23
CA THR A 76 4.45 -2.05 -6.77
C THR A 76 4.00 -2.36 -8.20
N ARG A 77 4.91 -2.84 -9.06
CA ARG A 77 4.59 -3.27 -10.43
C ARG A 77 3.67 -4.48 -10.45
N ALA A 78 3.91 -5.48 -9.59
CA ALA A 78 3.07 -6.67 -9.50
C ALA A 78 1.63 -6.32 -9.13
N LEU A 79 1.44 -5.42 -8.15
CA LEU A 79 0.13 -4.91 -7.78
C LEU A 79 -0.53 -4.12 -8.92
N GLY A 80 0.20 -3.18 -9.52
CA GLY A 80 -0.29 -2.41 -10.66
C GLY A 80 -0.78 -3.32 -11.78
N ALA A 81 0.06 -4.28 -12.19
CA ALA A 81 -0.26 -5.24 -13.22
C ALA A 81 -1.50 -6.09 -12.89
N ALA A 82 -1.60 -6.62 -11.67
CA ALA A 82 -2.78 -7.38 -11.24
C ALA A 82 -4.06 -6.52 -11.26
N LYS A 83 -3.98 -5.28 -10.79
CA LYS A 83 -5.10 -4.32 -10.72
C LYS A 83 -5.52 -3.78 -12.08
N THR A 84 -4.66 -3.83 -13.08
CA THR A 84 -4.96 -3.40 -14.46
C THR A 84 -5.17 -4.58 -15.42
N GLY A 85 -5.42 -5.79 -14.90
CA GLY A 85 -5.79 -6.94 -15.74
C GLY A 85 -4.63 -7.59 -16.50
N ASN A 86 -3.39 -7.47 -16.01
CA ASN A 86 -2.22 -8.14 -16.56
C ASN A 86 -1.61 -9.15 -15.56
N PRO A 87 -2.25 -10.31 -15.35
CA PRO A 87 -1.78 -11.32 -14.41
C PRO A 87 -0.45 -11.99 -14.85
N ALA A 88 -0.11 -11.96 -16.14
CA ALA A 88 1.16 -12.47 -16.65
C ALA A 88 2.34 -11.63 -16.17
N MET A 89 2.25 -10.30 -16.31
CA MET A 89 3.25 -9.38 -15.76
C MET A 89 3.31 -9.46 -14.23
N ALA A 90 2.16 -9.61 -13.56
CA ALA A 90 2.15 -9.81 -12.11
C ALA A 90 2.93 -11.09 -11.72
N LYS A 91 2.73 -12.19 -12.44
CA LYS A 91 3.46 -13.45 -12.22
C LYS A 91 4.97 -13.26 -12.38
N GLU A 92 5.40 -12.59 -13.44
CA GLU A 92 6.80 -12.29 -13.71
C GLU A 92 7.48 -11.47 -12.61
N GLU A 93 6.80 -10.48 -12.04
CA GLU A 93 7.35 -9.71 -10.92
C GLU A 93 7.33 -10.52 -9.60
N ILE A 94 6.33 -11.38 -9.40
CA ILE A 94 6.28 -12.30 -8.25
C ILE A 94 7.46 -13.28 -8.28
N GLU A 95 7.80 -13.84 -9.45
CA GLU A 95 8.95 -14.75 -9.59
C GLU A 95 10.27 -14.05 -9.25
N ARG A 96 10.42 -12.78 -9.64
CA ARG A 96 11.58 -11.96 -9.26
C ARG A 96 11.61 -11.66 -7.77
N LEU A 97 10.46 -11.35 -7.15
CA LEU A 97 10.35 -11.18 -5.70
C LEU A 97 10.73 -12.46 -4.94
N GLN A 98 10.30 -13.63 -5.43
CA GLN A 98 10.67 -14.92 -4.86
C GLN A 98 12.18 -15.20 -4.95
N ALA A 99 12.81 -14.83 -6.06
CA ALA A 99 14.27 -14.93 -6.20
C ALA A 99 14.97 -14.02 -5.18
N LEU A 100 14.53 -12.75 -5.06
CA LEU A 100 15.06 -11.79 -4.10
C LEU A 100 14.90 -12.24 -2.65
N SER A 101 13.75 -12.84 -2.30
CA SER A 101 13.51 -13.39 -0.95
C SER A 101 14.52 -14.48 -0.60
N LYS A 102 14.86 -15.35 -1.55
CA LYS A 102 15.83 -16.45 -1.34
C LYS A 102 17.28 -15.97 -1.30
N SER A 103 17.61 -14.91 -2.05
CA SER A 103 18.94 -14.34 -2.10
C SER A 103 19.14 -13.17 -1.13
N ALA A 104 18.18 -12.95 -0.23
CA ALA A 104 18.24 -11.88 0.74
C ALA A 104 19.45 -12.04 1.65
N GLU A 105 20.00 -10.91 2.07
CA GLU A 105 21.25 -10.80 2.81
C GLU A 105 21.15 -11.44 4.21
N ASN A 106 19.93 -11.60 4.74
CA ASN A 106 19.63 -12.35 5.94
C ASN A 106 18.16 -12.82 5.96
N SER A 107 17.83 -13.69 6.91
CA SER A 107 16.48 -14.25 7.07
C SER A 107 15.41 -13.17 7.26
N TYR A 108 15.72 -12.11 8.01
CA TYR A 108 14.80 -11.00 8.23
C TYR A 108 14.35 -10.36 6.92
N TRP A 109 15.29 -9.96 6.06
CA TRP A 109 14.94 -9.39 4.75
C TRP A 109 14.26 -10.39 3.83
N GLY A 110 14.67 -11.66 3.87
CA GLY A 110 14.00 -12.73 3.13
C GLY A 110 12.52 -12.84 3.50
N GLU A 111 12.20 -12.76 4.80
CA GLU A 111 10.85 -12.80 5.33
C GLU A 111 10.04 -11.54 4.96
N GLN A 112 10.64 -10.35 5.05
CA GLN A 112 9.99 -9.10 4.62
C GLN A 112 9.63 -9.11 3.12
N ILE A 113 10.49 -9.69 2.28
CA ILE A 113 10.17 -9.86 0.85
C ILE A 113 9.11 -10.94 0.65
N GLN A 114 9.10 -12.00 1.47
CA GLN A 114 8.09 -13.05 1.42
C GLN A 114 6.68 -12.51 1.73
N VAL A 115 6.55 -11.54 2.65
CA VAL A 115 5.29 -10.80 2.85
C VAL A 115 4.80 -10.17 1.54
N LEU A 116 5.70 -9.49 0.81
CA LEU A 116 5.38 -8.87 -0.49
C LEU A 116 5.01 -9.91 -1.56
N VAL A 117 5.69 -11.06 -1.59
CA VAL A 117 5.36 -12.19 -2.47
C VAL A 117 3.94 -12.67 -2.24
N LEU A 118 3.55 -12.88 -0.98
CA LEU A 118 2.21 -13.37 -0.62
C LEU A 118 1.14 -12.35 -1.02
N ALA A 119 1.34 -11.08 -0.69
CA ALA A 119 0.38 -10.03 -1.02
C ALA A 119 0.23 -9.83 -2.54
N ALA A 120 1.33 -9.85 -3.31
CA ALA A 120 1.26 -9.78 -4.77
C ALA A 120 0.57 -11.04 -5.37
N SER A 121 0.86 -12.22 -4.81
CA SER A 121 0.21 -13.47 -5.22
C SER A 121 -1.29 -13.45 -4.97
N ALA A 122 -1.73 -12.83 -3.87
CA ALA A 122 -3.14 -12.65 -3.58
C ALA A 122 -3.85 -11.80 -4.63
N TRP A 123 -3.28 -10.66 -5.01
CA TRP A 123 -3.86 -9.79 -6.03
C TRP A 123 -3.82 -10.40 -7.43
N ARG A 124 -2.76 -11.16 -7.76
CA ARG A 124 -2.75 -11.95 -9.01
C ARG A 124 -3.87 -13.00 -9.00
N ALA A 125 -4.03 -13.76 -7.91
CA ALA A 125 -5.10 -14.74 -7.79
C ALA A 125 -6.49 -14.09 -7.92
N HIS A 126 -6.68 -12.91 -7.33
CA HIS A 126 -7.90 -12.12 -7.50
C HIS A 126 -8.15 -11.74 -8.96
N ALA A 127 -7.12 -11.25 -9.68
CA ALA A 127 -7.22 -10.92 -11.10
C ALA A 127 -7.55 -12.13 -11.99
N GLU A 128 -7.15 -13.33 -11.57
CA GLU A 128 -7.47 -14.62 -12.21
C GLU A 128 -8.82 -15.21 -11.71
N SER A 129 -9.62 -14.43 -10.95
CA SER A 129 -10.90 -14.86 -10.35
C SER A 129 -10.80 -16.05 -9.36
N ARG A 130 -9.59 -16.36 -8.87
CA ARG A 130 -9.33 -17.40 -7.86
C ARG A 130 -9.49 -16.84 -6.44
N LYS A 131 -10.75 -16.65 -6.03
CA LYS A 131 -11.12 -15.93 -4.79
C LYS A 131 -10.56 -16.57 -3.52
N ASP A 132 -10.63 -17.89 -3.39
CA ASP A 132 -10.18 -18.59 -2.18
C ASP A 132 -8.65 -18.51 -2.03
N ASP A 133 -7.92 -18.67 -3.13
CA ASP A 133 -6.48 -18.49 -3.17
C ASP A 133 -6.08 -17.04 -2.83
N ALA A 134 -6.81 -16.06 -3.36
CA ALA A 134 -6.57 -14.65 -3.06
C ALA A 134 -6.68 -14.38 -1.56
N LEU A 135 -7.74 -14.87 -0.90
CA LEU A 135 -7.93 -14.71 0.54
C LEU A 135 -6.87 -15.47 1.34
N LYS A 136 -6.53 -16.69 0.94
CA LYS A 136 -5.50 -17.50 1.60
C LYS A 136 -4.16 -16.77 1.59
N PHE A 137 -3.73 -16.29 0.43
CA PHE A 137 -2.47 -15.58 0.31
C PHE A 137 -2.47 -14.25 1.06
N MET A 138 -3.56 -13.48 1.01
CA MET A 138 -3.62 -12.18 1.68
C MET A 138 -3.65 -12.30 3.20
N ARG A 139 -4.35 -13.31 3.74
CA ARG A 139 -4.30 -13.61 5.17
C ARG A 139 -2.89 -14.02 5.60
N ALA A 140 -2.25 -14.90 4.85
CA ALA A 140 -0.86 -15.29 5.11
C ALA A 140 0.10 -14.10 5.07
N ALA A 141 -0.07 -13.16 4.13
CA ALA A 141 0.71 -11.93 4.10
C ALA A 141 0.50 -11.08 5.36
N ALA A 142 -0.75 -10.89 5.78
CA ALA A 142 -1.07 -10.10 6.97
C ALA A 142 -0.57 -10.75 8.26
N ASP A 143 -0.74 -12.06 8.41
CA ASP A 143 -0.31 -12.79 9.60
C ASP A 143 1.22 -12.83 9.70
N LEU A 144 1.93 -13.01 8.58
CA LEU A 144 3.39 -12.94 8.54
C LEU A 144 3.92 -11.54 8.85
N GLU A 145 3.27 -10.49 8.32
CA GLU A 145 3.67 -9.12 8.65
C GLU A 145 3.48 -8.83 10.14
N ASP A 146 2.39 -9.31 10.75
CA ASP A 146 2.08 -9.14 12.17
C ASP A 146 3.03 -9.92 13.09
N SER A 147 3.58 -11.06 12.64
CA SER A 147 4.57 -11.83 13.41
C SER A 147 5.99 -11.23 13.39
N THR A 148 6.24 -10.24 12.54
CA THR A 148 7.56 -9.62 12.43
C THR A 148 7.69 -8.36 13.28
N GLU A 149 8.78 -8.25 14.04
CA GLU A 149 9.13 -6.99 14.70
C GLU A 149 9.49 -5.92 13.66
N LYS A 150 8.99 -4.69 13.88
CA LYS A 150 9.29 -3.54 13.01
C LYS A 150 10.76 -3.14 13.18
N HIS A 151 11.59 -3.34 12.15
CA HIS A 151 12.98 -2.90 12.17
C HIS A 151 13.10 -1.37 12.01
N VAL A 152 14.06 -0.75 12.71
CA VAL A 152 14.27 0.71 12.74
C VAL A 152 14.46 1.35 11.36
N SER A 153 15.09 0.62 10.42
CA SER A 153 15.28 1.06 9.03
C SER A 153 13.99 1.12 8.21
N MET A 154 12.89 0.56 8.71
CA MET A 154 11.56 0.71 8.12
C MET A 154 10.78 1.75 8.93
N GLU A 155 11.07 3.03 8.69
CA GLU A 155 10.38 4.13 9.39
C GLU A 155 8.84 3.98 9.34
N ASN A 156 8.31 3.44 8.24
CA ASN A 156 6.93 2.97 8.10
C ASN A 156 6.85 1.76 7.14
N ARG A 157 5.86 0.87 7.34
CA ARG A 157 5.53 -0.19 6.36
C ARG A 157 5.23 0.45 4.99
N LEU A 158 5.54 -0.25 3.90
CA LEU A 158 5.26 0.27 2.55
C LEU A 158 3.76 0.43 2.35
N TYR A 159 3.02 -0.61 2.74
CA TYR A 159 1.57 -0.71 2.73
C TYR A 159 1.21 -1.75 3.82
N PRO A 160 0.42 -1.42 4.86
CA PRO A 160 0.02 -2.41 5.87
C PRO A 160 -0.79 -3.57 5.26
N MET A 161 -0.38 -4.81 5.49
CA MET A 161 -1.03 -5.97 4.84
C MET A 161 -2.46 -6.19 5.33
N ARG A 162 -2.79 -5.80 6.57
CA ARG A 162 -4.18 -5.77 7.07
C ARG A 162 -5.06 -4.75 6.34
N GLU A 163 -4.51 -3.59 5.95
CA GLU A 163 -5.22 -2.62 5.08
C GLU A 163 -5.47 -3.24 3.69
N MET A 164 -4.48 -3.95 3.15
CA MET A 164 -4.59 -4.60 1.84
C MET A 164 -5.57 -5.79 1.84
N LEU A 165 -5.67 -6.50 2.97
CA LEU A 165 -6.72 -7.49 3.22
C LEU A 165 -8.11 -6.85 3.23
N GLY A 166 -8.25 -5.67 3.83
CA GLY A 166 -9.48 -4.87 3.77
C GLY A 166 -9.89 -4.52 2.33
N ASP A 167 -8.92 -4.06 1.52
CA ASP A 167 -9.14 -3.77 0.10
C ASP A 167 -9.63 -5.01 -0.67
N LEU A 168 -8.97 -6.16 -0.48
CA LEU A 168 -9.36 -7.41 -1.14
C LEU A 168 -10.75 -7.88 -0.70
N LEU A 169 -11.05 -7.85 0.60
CA LEU A 169 -12.35 -8.25 1.13
C LEU A 169 -13.48 -7.38 0.59
N ARG A 170 -13.23 -6.08 0.36
CA ARG A 170 -14.20 -5.20 -0.30
C ARG A 170 -14.47 -5.60 -1.74
N GLU A 171 -13.43 -5.87 -2.52
CA GLU A 171 -13.60 -6.30 -3.93
C GLU A 171 -14.31 -7.66 -4.02
N LEU A 172 -14.15 -8.50 -3.00
CA LEU A 172 -14.87 -9.77 -2.87
C LEU A 172 -16.28 -9.66 -2.27
N GLY A 173 -16.78 -8.46 -1.98
CA GLY A 173 -18.13 -8.25 -1.45
C GLY A 173 -18.32 -8.68 0.01
N GLN A 174 -17.26 -8.65 0.82
CA GLN A 174 -17.28 -9.01 2.24
C GLN A 174 -17.07 -7.77 3.14
N PRO A 175 -18.01 -6.81 3.17
CA PRO A 175 -17.80 -5.50 3.78
C PRO A 175 -17.61 -5.55 5.31
N ALA A 176 -18.29 -6.43 6.02
CA ALA A 176 -18.13 -6.57 7.47
C ALA A 176 -16.72 -7.08 7.84
N ALA A 177 -16.21 -8.08 7.12
CA ALA A 177 -14.85 -8.59 7.30
C ALA A 177 -13.81 -7.55 6.86
N ALA A 178 -14.07 -6.81 5.78
CA ALA A 178 -13.19 -5.72 5.35
C ALA A 178 -13.06 -4.63 6.41
N LEU A 179 -14.18 -4.23 7.03
CA LEU A 179 -14.18 -3.24 8.11
C LEU A 179 -13.28 -3.70 9.27
N GLN A 180 -13.40 -4.96 9.71
CA GLN A 180 -12.54 -5.52 10.76
C GLN A 180 -11.06 -5.46 10.39
N ALA A 181 -10.71 -5.79 9.14
CA ALA A 181 -9.33 -5.72 8.67
C ALA A 181 -8.77 -4.29 8.65
N TYR A 182 -9.56 -3.31 8.21
CA TYR A 182 -9.16 -1.90 8.28
C TYR A 182 -9.02 -1.41 9.73
N GLU A 183 -9.93 -1.78 10.62
CA GLU A 183 -9.86 -1.41 12.05
C GLU A 183 -8.61 -1.98 12.71
N ALA A 184 -8.27 -3.24 12.43
CA ALA A 184 -7.02 -3.86 12.88
C ALA A 184 -5.79 -3.12 12.34
N SER A 185 -5.80 -2.77 11.05
CA SER A 185 -4.71 -2.00 10.44
C SER A 185 -4.54 -0.62 11.09
N LEU A 186 -5.63 0.11 11.30
CA LEU A 186 -5.63 1.46 11.87
C LEU A 186 -5.20 1.50 13.34
N HIS A 187 -5.27 0.38 14.05
CA HIS A 187 -4.71 0.27 15.40
C HIS A 187 -3.18 0.44 15.40
N VAL A 188 -2.52 -0.17 14.41
CA VAL A 188 -1.05 -0.15 14.26
C VAL A 188 -0.59 1.05 13.42
N ALA A 189 -1.29 1.32 12.32
CA ALA A 189 -0.96 2.34 11.34
C ALA A 189 -1.99 3.48 11.41
N GLN A 190 -1.92 4.23 12.50
CA GLN A 190 -2.84 5.33 12.81
C GLN A 190 -2.76 6.47 11.79
N ASN A 191 -3.85 7.23 11.66
CA ASN A 191 -3.93 8.45 10.84
C ASN A 191 -3.54 8.22 9.36
N ARG A 192 -3.98 7.10 8.79
CA ARG A 192 -3.82 6.79 7.37
C ARG A 192 -5.06 7.14 6.56
N LEU A 193 -4.87 7.95 5.51
CA LEU A 193 -5.94 8.43 4.63
C LEU A 193 -6.71 7.26 4.01
N ARG A 194 -5.98 6.34 3.36
CA ARG A 194 -6.59 5.16 2.72
C ARG A 194 -7.23 4.21 3.73
N GLY A 195 -6.64 4.07 4.92
CA GLY A 195 -7.21 3.29 6.01
C GLY A 195 -8.58 3.83 6.45
N PHE A 196 -8.70 5.14 6.68
CA PHE A 196 -9.98 5.75 7.03
C PHE A 196 -11.00 5.68 5.90
N TYR A 197 -10.60 5.98 4.66
CA TYR A 197 -11.49 5.86 3.50
C TYR A 197 -11.97 4.42 3.30
N GLY A 198 -11.07 3.44 3.39
CA GLY A 198 -11.34 2.01 3.32
C GLY A 198 -12.38 1.56 4.36
N ALA A 199 -12.14 1.91 5.62
CA ALA A 199 -13.04 1.61 6.74
C ALA A 199 -14.41 2.29 6.56
N ALA A 200 -14.47 3.55 6.14
CA ALA A 200 -15.72 4.28 5.93
C ALA A 200 -16.61 3.60 4.89
N LYS A 201 -16.02 3.23 3.75
CA LYS A 201 -16.72 2.54 2.67
C LYS A 201 -17.13 1.11 3.05
N ALA A 202 -16.29 0.39 3.79
CA ALA A 202 -16.63 -0.94 4.29
C ALA A 202 -17.80 -0.87 5.28
N ALA A 203 -17.76 0.07 6.23
CA ALA A 203 -18.85 0.34 7.16
C ALA A 203 -20.15 0.70 6.42
N GLN A 204 -20.07 1.61 5.44
CA GLN A 204 -21.21 2.01 4.61
C GLN A 204 -21.84 0.80 3.90
N ALA A 205 -21.01 -0.04 3.26
CA ALA A 205 -21.48 -1.23 2.54
C ALA A 205 -22.02 -2.33 3.48
N SER A 206 -21.59 -2.36 4.74
CA SER A 206 -22.13 -3.25 5.77
C SER A 206 -23.42 -2.73 6.43
N GLY A 207 -23.88 -1.53 6.09
CA GLY A 207 -25.05 -0.89 6.69
C GLY A 207 -24.77 -0.15 8.01
N ASP A 208 -23.55 -0.20 8.54
CA ASP A 208 -23.15 0.54 9.74
C ASP A 208 -22.89 2.02 9.40
N ARG A 209 -23.99 2.78 9.29
CA ARG A 209 -23.94 4.20 8.96
C ARG A 209 -23.23 5.04 10.02
N VAL A 210 -23.29 4.63 11.29
CA VAL A 210 -22.64 5.35 12.40
C VAL A 210 -21.13 5.27 12.26
N LYS A 211 -20.58 4.07 12.06
CA LYS A 211 -19.14 3.91 11.80
C LYS A 211 -18.72 4.56 10.49
N ALA A 212 -19.51 4.43 9.43
CA ALA A 212 -19.21 5.07 8.15
C ALA A 212 -19.03 6.58 8.31
N ARG A 213 -19.97 7.25 9.00
CA ARG A 213 -19.88 8.67 9.32
C ARG A 213 -18.63 8.99 10.13
N ALA A 214 -18.37 8.25 11.21
CA ALA A 214 -17.21 8.49 12.07
C ALA A 214 -15.88 8.39 11.32
N TYR A 215 -15.72 7.43 10.41
CA TYR A 215 -14.50 7.31 9.59
C TYR A 215 -14.40 8.39 8.52
N PHE A 216 -15.51 8.79 7.89
CA PHE A 216 -15.49 9.93 6.95
C PHE A 216 -15.18 11.25 7.64
N GLU A 217 -15.64 11.48 8.87
CA GLU A 217 -15.28 12.66 9.67
C GLU A 217 -13.77 12.65 10.01
N LYS A 218 -13.21 11.50 10.41
CA LYS A 218 -11.76 11.35 10.63
C LYS A 218 -10.95 11.61 9.36
N LEU A 219 -11.41 11.10 8.22
CA LEU A 219 -10.78 11.33 6.92
C LEU A 219 -10.78 12.83 6.56
N ALA A 220 -11.93 13.50 6.69
CA ALA A 220 -12.06 14.92 6.42
C ALA A 220 -11.19 15.78 7.37
N ALA A 221 -11.08 15.39 8.63
CA ALA A 221 -10.23 16.07 9.60
C ALA A 221 -8.74 15.89 9.30
N LEU A 222 -8.31 14.67 8.93
CA LEU A 222 -6.91 14.37 8.60
C LEU A 222 -6.44 15.15 7.36
N ALA A 223 -7.28 15.24 6.34
CA ALA A 223 -6.92 15.76 5.03
C ALA A 223 -7.64 17.09 4.70
N GLY A 224 -7.87 17.93 5.72
CA GLY A 224 -8.62 19.18 5.57
C GLY A 224 -8.00 20.22 4.63
N ASN A 225 -6.68 20.11 4.37
CA ASN A 225 -5.92 20.96 3.46
C ASN A 225 -5.34 20.16 2.27
N ALA A 226 -6.00 19.06 1.89
CA ALA A 226 -5.61 18.24 0.76
C ALA A 226 -5.76 18.97 -0.58
N ASP A 227 -5.13 18.40 -1.61
CA ASP A 227 -5.37 18.80 -2.98
C ASP A 227 -6.83 18.54 -3.40
N PRO A 228 -7.44 19.43 -4.20
CA PRO A 228 -8.86 19.33 -4.57
C PRO A 228 -9.18 18.11 -5.44
N GLU A 229 -8.18 17.48 -6.07
CA GLU A 229 -8.36 16.30 -6.93
C GLU A 229 -8.54 14.98 -6.16
N ARG A 230 -8.41 14.95 -4.82
CA ARG A 230 -8.59 13.74 -4.02
C ARG A 230 -10.06 13.31 -3.98
N ALA A 231 -10.41 12.32 -4.81
CA ALA A 231 -11.76 11.77 -4.91
C ALA A 231 -12.31 11.28 -3.56
N GLU A 232 -11.46 10.72 -2.69
CA GLU A 232 -11.86 10.19 -1.38
C GLU A 232 -12.50 11.28 -0.49
N LEU A 233 -12.03 12.53 -0.59
CA LEU A 233 -12.59 13.65 0.16
C LEU A 233 -13.86 14.22 -0.45
N GLY A 234 -13.96 14.19 -1.78
CA GLY A 234 -15.20 14.49 -2.48
C GLY A 234 -16.32 13.56 -2.03
N GLU A 235 -16.05 12.25 -1.97
CA GLU A 235 -16.98 11.25 -1.47
C GLU A 235 -17.31 11.42 0.01
N ALA A 236 -16.31 11.67 0.86
CA ALA A 236 -16.52 11.92 2.28
C ALA A 236 -17.45 13.11 2.50
N LYS A 237 -17.20 14.23 1.83
CA LYS A 237 -18.03 15.43 1.91
C LYS A 237 -19.46 15.16 1.44
N ALA A 238 -19.63 14.48 0.30
CA ALA A 238 -20.96 14.13 -0.22
C ALA A 238 -21.74 13.25 0.77
N PHE A 239 -21.09 12.24 1.35
CA PHE A 239 -21.71 11.36 2.36
C PHE A 239 -22.14 12.13 3.61
N LEU A 240 -21.27 12.99 4.15
CA LEU A 240 -21.56 13.75 5.37
C LEU A 240 -22.66 14.80 5.16
N LEU A 241 -22.79 15.37 3.96
CA LEU A 241 -23.88 16.28 3.62
C LEU A 241 -25.22 15.55 3.49
N ALA A 242 -25.23 14.33 2.94
CA ALA A 242 -26.45 13.53 2.79
C ALA A 242 -27.01 12.96 4.11
N GLN A 243 -26.26 13.09 5.21
CA GLN A 243 -26.68 12.67 6.56
C GLN A 243 -27.00 13.84 7.49
N ARG A 244 -27.05 15.07 6.98
CA ARG A 244 -27.61 16.22 7.68
C ARG A 244 -29.13 16.23 7.52
#